data_AF-A0A2D6A0P3-F1
#
_entry.id   AF-A0A2D6A0P3-F1
#
_cell.length_a   1.000
_cell.length_b   1.000
_cell.length_c   1.000
_cell.angle_alpha   90.00
_cell.angle_beta   90.00
_cell.angle_gamma   90.00
#
_symmetry.space_group_name_H-M   'P 1'
#
loop_
_entity.id
_entity.type
_entity.pdbx_description
1 polymer ?
#
loop_
_entity_poly.entity_id
_entity_poly.type
_entity_poly.pdbx_seq_one_letter_code
_entity_poly.pdbx_strand_id
1 'polypeptide(L)'
;MVKKRDWLLILGAVFIAWIIDAGTKQWALKTLSTIKFYGPLGLVFHRNPGAMLGMFSDLPAILRIVSLSTGGAFLIFAYASIQYLLPMRSMLLRMGLSLLLGGILGNVTDRIIWGSVIDFIVLKGFGTHTPAFNLADAIQWVGYFMVVWALIRDGSQLWPENNSRKRVWVNRRFQTKYIFILIGIGLGFSIISGVYSYTYLQVTIDELVPGNPMIFERRFLRPFLITFLIISAGFVLILFLIGRILSHRVAGPVYAFGKYAEELLEGNSRVFRVRKSDEFSELEKLAQKLRERLIEIREEEHIATLDGEPIPEDEDLDNSEAPTEPKMVSDSSN
;
A
#
# COMPACT_ATOMS: atom_id res chain seq x y z
N MET A 1 -6.65 10.28 6.63
CA MET A 1 -5.68 10.46 5.53
C MET A 1 -4.35 10.96 6.07
N VAL A 2 -3.22 10.50 5.53
CA VAL A 2 -1.86 11.02 5.82
C VAL A 2 -1.84 12.53 5.52
N LYS A 3 -1.30 13.36 6.43
CA LYS A 3 -1.35 14.82 6.24
C LYS A 3 -0.43 15.21 5.08
N LYS A 4 -0.68 16.35 4.42
CA LYS A 4 0.21 16.85 3.34
C LYS A 4 1.67 16.97 3.81
N ARG A 5 1.88 17.41 5.05
CA ARG A 5 3.22 17.52 5.69
C ARG A 5 3.94 16.18 5.80
N ASP A 6 3.19 15.12 6.07
CA ASP A 6 3.73 13.77 6.22
C ASP A 6 4.23 13.22 4.88
N TRP A 7 3.49 13.47 3.79
CA TRP A 7 3.93 13.13 2.43
C TRP A 7 5.19 13.89 2.01
N LEU A 8 5.33 15.17 2.41
CA LEU A 8 6.55 15.94 2.18
C LEU A 8 7.75 15.31 2.88
N LEU A 9 7.59 14.80 4.11
CA LEU A 9 8.67 14.10 4.81
C LEU A 9 9.04 12.77 4.13
N ILE A 10 8.04 11.98 3.75
CA ILE A 10 8.23 10.67 3.10
C ILE A 10 8.95 10.82 1.76
N LEU A 11 8.52 11.75 0.91
CA LEU A 11 9.15 12.00 -0.39
C LEU A 11 10.47 12.76 -0.23
N GLY A 12 10.53 13.70 0.70
CA GLY A 12 11.74 14.43 1.04
C GLY A 12 12.87 13.50 1.49
N ALA A 13 12.57 12.45 2.26
CA ALA A 13 13.55 11.46 2.68
C ALA A 13 14.22 10.72 1.51
N VAL A 14 13.47 10.37 0.47
CA VAL A 14 14.02 9.76 -0.76
C VAL A 14 15.03 10.71 -1.41
N PHE A 15 14.63 11.97 -1.57
CA PHE A 15 15.43 12.98 -2.25
C PHE A 15 16.68 13.39 -1.46
N ILE A 16 16.54 13.55 -0.14
CA ILE A 16 17.65 13.86 0.76
C ILE A 16 18.68 12.73 0.75
N ALA A 17 18.23 11.47 0.87
CA ALA A 17 19.11 10.31 0.79
C ALA A 17 19.90 10.28 -0.52
N TRP A 18 19.21 10.50 -1.65
CA TRP A 18 19.81 10.55 -2.97
C TRP A 18 20.83 11.68 -3.12
N ILE A 19 20.51 12.90 -2.68
CA ILE A 19 21.44 14.05 -2.74
C ILE A 19 22.67 13.82 -1.87
N ILE A 20 22.50 13.30 -0.66
CA ILE A 20 23.59 13.05 0.27
C ILE A 20 24.57 12.01 -0.34
N ASP A 21 24.05 10.93 -0.91
CA ASP A 21 24.86 9.95 -1.62
C ASP A 21 25.58 10.56 -2.83
N ALA A 22 24.85 11.25 -3.70
CA ALA A 22 25.42 11.90 -4.89
C ALA A 22 26.53 12.90 -4.52
N GLY A 23 26.32 13.73 -3.49
CA GLY A 23 27.29 14.70 -3.01
C GLY A 23 28.56 14.04 -2.44
N THR A 24 28.40 13.00 -1.63
CA THR A 24 29.54 12.29 -1.03
C THR A 24 30.36 11.53 -2.07
N LYS A 25 29.73 10.96 -3.09
CA LYS A 25 30.42 10.33 -4.23
C LYS A 25 31.18 11.33 -5.10
N GLN A 26 30.59 12.50 -5.36
CA GLN A 26 31.27 13.59 -6.07
C GLN A 26 32.48 14.11 -5.31
N TRP A 27 32.38 14.22 -3.98
CA TRP A 27 33.51 14.54 -3.13
C TRP A 27 34.60 13.47 -3.19
N ALA A 28 34.23 12.20 -3.09
CA ALA A 28 35.15 11.07 -3.15
C ALA A 28 35.92 11.05 -4.48
N LEU A 29 35.21 11.25 -5.61
CA LEU A 29 35.78 11.28 -6.96
C LEU A 29 36.82 12.39 -7.15
N LYS A 30 36.66 13.53 -6.48
CA LYS A 30 37.59 14.68 -6.57
C LYS A 30 38.77 14.59 -5.61
N THR A 31 38.59 13.92 -4.47
CA THR A 31 39.53 14.01 -3.33
C THR A 31 40.36 12.75 -3.13
N LEU A 32 39.80 11.58 -3.45
CA LEU A 32 40.43 10.29 -3.15
C LEU A 32 41.24 9.81 -4.36
N SER A 33 42.56 9.94 -4.27
CA SER A 33 43.52 9.37 -5.23
C SER A 33 44.34 8.21 -4.63
N THR A 34 44.47 8.18 -3.31
CA THR A 34 45.22 7.18 -2.54
C THR A 34 44.40 6.71 -1.35
N ILE A 35 44.65 5.49 -0.89
CA ILE A 35 43.96 4.93 0.27
C ILE A 35 44.43 5.67 1.53
N LYS A 36 43.48 6.22 2.30
CA LYS A 36 43.76 6.91 3.57
C LYS A 36 43.01 6.22 4.70
N PHE A 37 43.70 5.90 5.78
CA PHE A 37 43.08 5.33 6.98
C PHE A 37 43.12 6.31 8.14
N TYR A 38 41.98 6.43 8.83
CA TYR A 38 41.79 7.18 10.06
C TYR A 38 41.30 6.20 11.12
N GLY A 39 42.23 5.50 11.76
CA GLY A 39 41.93 4.42 12.70
C GLY A 39 41.18 3.27 12.00
N PRO A 40 39.98 2.87 12.48
CA PRO A 40 39.20 1.79 11.86
C PRO A 40 38.53 2.20 10.54
N LEU A 41 38.44 3.50 10.22
CA LEU A 41 37.83 4.01 9.00
C LEU A 41 38.87 4.16 7.89
N GLY A 42 38.66 3.49 6.76
CA GLY A 42 39.42 3.65 5.53
C GLY A 42 38.61 4.38 4.46
N LEU A 43 39.27 5.29 3.76
CA LEU A 43 38.76 5.92 2.55
C LEU A 43 39.57 5.42 1.37
N VAL A 44 38.90 4.86 0.39
CA VAL A 44 39.46 4.32 -0.86
C VAL A 44 38.65 4.87 -2.02
N PHE A 45 39.20 4.88 -3.23
CA PHE A 45 38.40 5.06 -4.42
C PHE A 45 38.27 3.71 -5.12
N HIS A 46 37.07 3.13 -5.10
CA HIS A 46 36.79 1.85 -5.75
C HIS A 46 35.59 1.98 -6.68
N ARG A 47 35.76 1.54 -7.93
CA ARG A 47 34.65 1.43 -8.88
C ARG A 47 34.12 0.01 -8.84
N ASN A 48 32.92 -0.13 -8.33
CA ASN A 48 32.24 -1.41 -8.20
C ASN A 48 31.32 -1.64 -9.41
N PRO A 49 31.66 -2.57 -10.33
CA PRO A 49 30.77 -2.94 -11.43
C PRO A 49 29.46 -3.59 -10.94
N GLY A 50 29.47 -4.16 -9.73
CA GLY A 50 28.30 -4.72 -9.02
C GLY A 50 28.25 -6.24 -8.97
N ALA A 51 27.90 -6.80 -7.80
CA ALA A 51 27.81 -8.25 -7.57
C ALA A 51 26.47 -8.90 -7.97
N MET A 52 25.36 -8.14 -7.98
CA MET A 52 24.03 -8.68 -8.33
C MET A 52 23.70 -8.56 -9.84
N LEU A 53 24.58 -7.89 -10.60
CA LEU A 53 24.41 -7.56 -12.01
C LEU A 53 25.76 -7.44 -12.74
N GLY A 54 26.72 -8.33 -12.51
CA GLY A 54 27.90 -8.44 -13.40
C GLY A 54 27.53 -8.61 -14.87
N MET A 55 26.30 -9.10 -15.14
CA MET A 55 25.70 -9.14 -16.47
C MET A 55 25.40 -7.76 -17.08
N PHE A 56 25.25 -6.69 -16.26
CA PHE A 56 24.91 -5.34 -16.72
C PHE A 56 26.10 -4.37 -16.78
N SER A 57 27.20 -4.67 -16.08
CA SER A 57 28.42 -3.86 -16.16
C SER A 57 29.08 -3.97 -17.53
N ASP A 58 28.99 -5.16 -18.15
CA ASP A 58 29.52 -5.45 -19.49
C ASP A 58 28.57 -5.06 -20.62
N LEU A 59 27.38 -4.53 -20.29
CA LEU A 59 26.44 -4.05 -21.29
C LEU A 59 26.91 -2.72 -21.87
N PRO A 60 26.70 -2.49 -23.18
CA PRO A 60 26.74 -1.17 -23.76
C PRO A 60 25.90 -0.19 -22.93
N ALA A 61 26.41 1.03 -22.76
CA ALA A 61 25.83 2.04 -21.85
C ALA A 61 24.32 2.22 -22.07
N ILE A 62 23.88 2.18 -23.32
CA ILE A 62 22.50 2.36 -23.72
C ILE A 62 21.56 1.25 -23.21
N LEU A 63 22.01 -0.01 -23.21
CA LEU A 63 21.20 -1.14 -22.73
C LEU A 63 21.10 -1.16 -21.22
N ARG A 64 22.19 -0.77 -20.58
CA ARG A 64 22.21 -0.55 -19.14
C ARG A 64 21.22 0.55 -18.76
N ILE A 65 21.18 1.67 -19.49
CA ILE A 65 20.23 2.76 -19.25
C ILE A 65 18.78 2.29 -19.41
N VAL A 66 18.45 1.63 -20.52
CA VAL A 66 17.06 1.16 -20.80
C VAL A 66 16.59 0.14 -19.78
N SER A 67 17.45 -0.81 -19.42
CA SER A 67 17.09 -1.85 -18.45
C SER A 67 16.88 -1.26 -17.05
N LEU A 68 17.78 -0.35 -16.63
CA LEU A 68 17.70 0.31 -15.33
C LEU A 68 16.52 1.29 -15.27
N SER A 69 16.19 2.00 -16.35
CA SER A 69 15.07 2.94 -16.38
C SER A 69 13.72 2.23 -16.33
N THR A 70 13.54 1.15 -17.11
CA THR A 70 12.34 0.32 -17.08
C THR A 70 12.15 -0.34 -15.72
N GLY A 71 13.19 -0.99 -15.17
CA GLY A 71 13.14 -1.55 -13.82
C GLY A 71 12.90 -0.49 -12.74
N GLY A 72 13.52 0.69 -12.88
CA GLY A 72 13.33 1.83 -12.00
C GLY A 72 11.87 2.33 -11.99
N ALA A 73 11.22 2.40 -13.15
CA ALA A 73 9.81 2.80 -13.24
C ALA A 73 8.89 1.82 -12.47
N PHE A 74 9.10 0.50 -12.64
CA PHE A 74 8.37 -0.51 -11.89
C PHE A 74 8.62 -0.41 -10.38
N LEU A 75 9.86 -0.16 -9.96
CA LEU A 75 10.22 0.01 -8.56
C LEU A 75 9.56 1.25 -7.95
N ILE A 76 9.56 2.39 -8.66
CA ILE A 76 8.91 3.63 -8.21
C ILE A 76 7.41 3.42 -8.07
N PHE A 77 6.78 2.74 -9.04
CA PHE A 77 5.35 2.41 -8.95
C PHE A 77 5.06 1.51 -7.74
N ALA A 78 5.85 0.47 -7.54
CA ALA A 78 5.70 -0.45 -6.40
C ALA A 78 5.83 0.32 -5.07
N TYR A 79 6.85 1.17 -4.95
CA TYR A 79 7.04 2.05 -3.80
C TYR A 79 5.84 2.96 -3.56
N ALA A 80 5.38 3.70 -4.57
CA ALA A 80 4.25 4.61 -4.44
C ALA A 80 2.97 3.87 -4.01
N SER A 81 2.75 2.68 -4.58
CA SER A 81 1.63 1.83 -4.24
C SER A 81 1.69 1.33 -2.79
N ILE A 82 2.84 0.84 -2.33
CA ILE A 82 3.04 0.41 -0.95
C ILE A 82 2.81 1.58 0.00
N GLN A 83 3.38 2.75 -0.29
CA GLN A 83 3.18 3.96 0.51
C GLN A 83 1.70 4.38 0.58
N TYR A 84 0.95 4.23 -0.50
CA TYR A 84 -0.49 4.52 -0.48
C TYR A 84 -1.26 3.53 0.40
N LEU A 85 -0.91 2.25 0.35
CA LEU A 85 -1.63 1.18 1.06
C LEU A 85 -1.33 1.10 2.56
N LEU A 86 -0.12 1.52 2.99
CA LEU A 86 0.31 1.42 4.38
C LEU A 86 -0.62 2.16 5.37
N PRO A 87 -0.87 1.61 6.57
CA PRO A 87 -1.66 2.31 7.59
C PRO A 87 -1.06 3.68 7.95
N MET A 88 -1.92 4.62 8.33
CA MET A 88 -1.52 6.01 8.63
C MET A 88 -0.52 6.14 9.77
N ARG A 89 -0.46 5.16 10.69
CA ARG A 89 0.33 5.25 11.93
C ARG A 89 1.78 4.75 11.81
N SER A 90 2.15 4.04 10.73
CA SER A 90 3.49 3.47 10.62
C SER A 90 4.46 4.39 9.87
N MET A 91 4.71 5.58 10.41
CA MET A 91 5.66 6.53 9.83
C MET A 91 7.08 5.97 9.74
N LEU A 92 7.47 5.16 10.73
CA LEU A 92 8.79 4.53 10.76
C LEU A 92 8.99 3.60 9.55
N LEU A 93 7.99 2.77 9.23
CA LEU A 93 8.01 1.88 8.07
C LEU A 93 8.07 2.68 6.77
N ARG A 94 7.26 3.74 6.66
CA ARG A 94 7.20 4.62 5.49
C ARG A 94 8.55 5.29 5.23
N MET A 95 9.19 5.82 6.28
CA MET A 95 10.53 6.43 6.20
C MET A 95 11.61 5.40 5.87
N GLY A 96 11.56 4.20 6.45
CA GLY A 96 12.48 3.11 6.12
C GLY A 96 12.43 2.73 4.65
N LEU A 97 11.23 2.59 4.07
CA LEU A 97 11.04 2.36 2.63
C LEU A 97 11.55 3.52 1.78
N SER A 98 11.40 4.78 2.22
CA SER A 98 11.95 5.95 1.54
C SER A 98 13.47 5.95 1.49
N LEU A 99 14.14 5.60 2.60
CA LEU A 99 15.60 5.49 2.65
C LEU A 99 16.11 4.37 1.75
N LEU A 100 15.42 3.22 1.73
CA LEU A 100 15.73 2.13 0.82
C LEU A 100 15.65 2.58 -0.65
N LEU A 101 14.56 3.25 -1.05
CA LEU A 101 14.43 3.76 -2.40
C LEU A 101 15.50 4.81 -2.73
N GLY A 102 15.77 5.74 -1.82
CA GLY A 102 16.78 6.78 -2.01
C GLY A 102 18.18 6.22 -2.25
N GLY A 103 18.59 5.23 -1.47
CA GLY A 103 19.87 4.54 -1.68
C GLY A 103 19.92 3.75 -2.99
N ILE A 104 18.83 3.05 -3.36
CA ILE A 104 18.73 2.38 -4.67
C ILE A 104 18.90 3.40 -5.80
N LEU A 105 18.20 4.55 -5.73
CA LEU A 105 18.30 5.60 -6.74
C LEU A 105 19.71 6.18 -6.83
N GLY A 106 20.43 6.35 -5.70
CA GLY A 106 21.83 6.79 -5.70
C GLY A 106 22.73 5.83 -6.48
N ASN A 107 22.63 4.54 -6.16
CA ASN A 107 23.40 3.49 -6.83
C ASN A 107 22.98 3.24 -8.29
N VAL A 108 21.72 3.47 -8.66
CA VAL A 108 21.24 3.39 -10.05
C VAL A 108 21.74 4.61 -10.85
N THR A 109 21.75 5.79 -10.24
CA THR A 109 22.25 7.03 -10.87
C THR A 109 23.70 6.88 -11.29
N ASP A 110 24.54 6.34 -10.41
CA ASP A 110 25.95 6.06 -10.73
C ASP A 110 26.10 5.09 -11.90
N ARG A 111 25.29 4.03 -11.95
CA ARG A 111 25.34 3.06 -13.05
C ARG A 111 24.90 3.69 -14.38
N ILE A 112 23.99 4.65 -14.36
CA ILE A 112 23.60 5.39 -15.56
C ILE A 112 24.76 6.28 -16.03
N ILE A 113 25.36 7.05 -15.13
CA ILE A 113 26.36 8.08 -15.47
C ILE A 113 27.77 7.46 -15.69
N TRP A 114 28.24 6.66 -14.75
CA TRP A 114 29.62 6.15 -14.68
C TRP A 114 29.75 4.68 -15.09
N GLY A 115 28.63 3.96 -15.16
CA GLY A 115 28.60 2.54 -15.47
C GLY A 115 29.07 1.59 -14.38
N SER A 116 29.47 2.15 -13.25
CA SER A 116 29.85 1.43 -12.04
C SER A 116 29.43 2.29 -10.85
N VAL A 117 29.26 1.66 -9.70
CA VAL A 117 28.98 2.36 -8.44
C VAL A 117 30.29 2.84 -7.84
N ILE A 118 30.31 4.07 -7.32
CA ILE A 118 31.48 4.62 -6.63
C ILE A 118 31.41 4.22 -5.17
N ASP A 119 32.29 3.32 -4.75
CA ASP A 119 32.45 2.89 -3.37
C ASP A 119 33.71 3.52 -2.78
N PHE A 120 33.60 4.02 -1.54
CA PHE A 120 34.68 4.82 -0.97
C PHE A 120 34.93 4.64 0.52
N ILE A 121 34.10 3.87 1.21
CA ILE A 121 34.22 3.60 2.64
C ILE A 121 34.64 2.15 2.83
N VAL A 122 35.66 1.91 3.66
CA VAL A 122 36.10 0.58 4.09
C VAL A 122 36.28 0.62 5.61
N LEU A 123 35.79 -0.39 6.32
CA LEU A 123 35.98 -0.49 7.76
C LEU A 123 36.95 -1.63 8.11
N LYS A 124 37.84 -1.37 9.05
CA LYS A 124 38.77 -2.35 9.65
C LYS A 124 38.15 -2.97 10.90
N GLY A 125 38.14 -4.30 10.98
CA GLY A 125 37.69 -5.03 12.16
C GLY A 125 38.29 -6.43 12.25
N PHE A 126 38.70 -6.86 13.46
CA PHE A 126 39.19 -8.23 13.75
C PHE A 126 40.19 -8.81 12.73
N GLY A 127 41.18 -8.02 12.32
CA GLY A 127 42.21 -8.47 11.37
C GLY A 127 41.76 -8.55 9.90
N THR A 128 40.53 -8.17 9.58
CA THR A 128 40.00 -8.12 8.21
C THR A 128 39.44 -6.73 7.86
N HIS A 129 39.06 -6.55 6.60
CA HIS A 129 38.45 -5.32 6.08
C HIS A 129 37.08 -5.66 5.49
N THR A 130 36.11 -4.77 5.67
CA THR A 130 34.84 -4.90 4.95
C THR A 130 35.07 -4.69 3.44
N PRO A 131 34.19 -5.23 2.58
CA PRO A 131 34.08 -4.74 1.21
C PRO A 131 33.90 -3.22 1.21
N ALA A 132 34.40 -2.55 0.16
CA ALA A 132 34.15 -1.13 -0.01
C ALA A 132 32.65 -0.89 -0.21
N PHE A 133 32.12 0.15 0.40
CA PHE A 133 30.72 0.56 0.29
C PHE A 133 30.62 2.08 0.23
N ASN A 134 29.41 2.59 0.00
CA ASN A 134 29.12 4.01 -0.08
C ASN A 134 28.01 4.44 0.88
N LEU A 135 27.64 5.72 0.84
CA LEU A 135 26.64 6.25 1.74
C LEU A 135 25.22 5.80 1.38
N ALA A 136 24.90 5.56 0.10
CA ALA A 136 23.66 4.89 -0.29
C ALA A 136 23.52 3.52 0.38
N ASP A 137 24.56 2.69 0.44
CA ASP A 137 24.50 1.38 1.09
C ASP A 137 24.26 1.50 2.61
N ALA A 138 24.95 2.43 3.27
CA ALA A 138 24.76 2.69 4.68
C ALA A 138 23.34 3.22 4.98
N ILE A 139 22.81 4.10 4.14
CA ILE A 139 21.42 4.57 4.22
C ILE A 139 20.45 3.40 4.03
N GLN A 140 20.74 2.47 3.11
CA GLN A 140 19.93 1.28 2.94
C GLN A 140 19.94 0.39 4.19
N TRP A 141 21.08 0.19 4.85
CA TRP A 141 21.12 -0.56 6.12
C TRP A 141 20.24 0.07 7.20
N VAL A 142 20.28 1.41 7.33
CA VAL A 142 19.38 2.13 8.25
C VAL A 142 17.92 1.94 7.83
N GLY A 143 17.61 2.04 6.54
CA GLY A 143 16.28 1.79 5.99
C GLY A 143 15.79 0.37 6.29
N TYR A 144 16.63 -0.65 6.08
CA TYR A 144 16.33 -2.05 6.40
C TYR A 144 16.04 -2.22 7.88
N PHE A 145 16.89 -1.66 8.75
CA PHE A 145 16.68 -1.70 10.18
C PHE A 145 15.34 -1.05 10.58
N MET A 146 15.02 0.13 10.04
CA MET A 146 13.75 0.82 10.30
C MET A 146 12.54 0.01 9.84
N VAL A 147 12.62 -0.61 8.65
CA VAL A 147 11.56 -1.49 8.13
C VAL A 147 11.37 -2.68 9.07
N VAL A 148 12.43 -3.43 9.37
CA VAL A 148 12.37 -4.61 10.24
C VAL A 148 11.86 -4.25 11.63
N TRP A 149 12.37 -3.18 12.23
CA TRP A 149 11.94 -2.71 13.53
C TRP A 149 10.47 -2.29 13.53
N ALA A 150 10.01 -1.58 12.48
CA ALA A 150 8.62 -1.21 12.35
C ALA A 150 7.71 -2.44 12.17
N LEU A 151 8.16 -3.45 11.42
CA LEU A 151 7.41 -4.71 11.25
C LEU A 151 7.25 -5.46 12.59
N ILE A 152 8.30 -5.52 13.40
CA ILE A 152 8.27 -6.16 14.73
C ILE A 152 7.38 -5.37 15.69
N ARG A 153 7.56 -4.05 15.77
CA ARG A 153 6.86 -3.18 16.74
C ARG A 153 5.39 -2.97 16.38
N ASP A 154 5.10 -2.70 15.11
CA ASP A 154 3.75 -2.37 14.62
C ASP A 154 3.04 -3.61 14.05
N GLY A 155 3.60 -4.81 14.27
CA GLY A 155 3.12 -6.07 13.71
C GLY A 155 1.65 -6.34 14.00
N SER A 156 1.19 -6.12 15.24
CA SER A 156 -0.22 -6.31 15.60
C SER A 156 -1.17 -5.29 14.95
N GLN A 157 -0.67 -4.12 14.50
CA GLN A 157 -1.47 -3.12 13.79
C GLN A 157 -1.50 -3.39 12.28
N LEU A 158 -0.40 -3.90 11.74
CA LEU A 158 -0.27 -4.31 10.35
C LEU A 158 -0.99 -5.66 10.09
N TRP A 159 -0.97 -6.57 11.07
CA TRP A 159 -1.61 -7.89 11.09
C TRP A 159 -2.44 -8.08 12.37
N PRO A 160 -3.61 -7.41 12.51
CA PRO A 160 -4.45 -7.53 13.70
C PRO A 160 -4.92 -8.97 13.93
N GLU A 161 -4.50 -9.57 15.05
CA GLU A 161 -4.80 -10.95 15.46
C GLU A 161 -6.30 -11.21 15.59
N ASN A 162 -7.07 -10.18 15.99
CA ASN A 162 -8.52 -10.26 16.17
C ASN A 162 -9.29 -9.66 14.98
N ASN A 163 -8.98 -10.09 13.75
CA ASN A 163 -9.78 -9.75 12.58
C ASN A 163 -10.99 -10.72 12.49
N SER A 164 -11.97 -10.51 13.36
CA SER A 164 -13.15 -11.38 13.54
C SER A 164 -14.14 -11.41 12.35
N ARG A 165 -13.81 -10.77 11.22
CA ARG A 165 -14.47 -11.02 9.92
C ARG A 165 -13.43 -11.38 8.86
N LYS A 166 -12.97 -12.63 8.93
CA LYS A 166 -11.89 -13.25 8.12
C LYS A 166 -12.16 -13.34 6.60
N ARG A 167 -13.31 -12.86 6.09
CA ARG A 167 -13.59 -12.88 4.64
C ARG A 167 -13.00 -11.65 3.95
N VAL A 168 -11.77 -11.79 3.48
CA VAL A 168 -11.12 -10.83 2.55
C VAL A 168 -11.91 -10.68 1.24
N TRP A 169 -12.70 -11.70 0.91
CA TRP A 169 -13.61 -11.70 -0.22
C TRP A 169 -15.05 -11.51 0.25
N VAL A 170 -15.62 -10.35 -0.06
CA VAL A 170 -17.00 -9.97 0.29
C VAL A 170 -17.88 -10.10 -0.95
N ASN A 171 -17.55 -9.36 -2.01
CA ASN A 171 -18.19 -9.46 -3.31
C ASN A 171 -17.16 -9.95 -4.33
N ARG A 172 -17.04 -11.28 -4.48
CA ARG A 172 -16.04 -11.91 -5.36
C ARG A 172 -16.12 -11.39 -6.79
N ARG A 173 -17.32 -11.24 -7.35
CA ARG A 173 -17.52 -10.78 -8.73
C ARG A 173 -17.01 -9.36 -8.94
N PHE A 174 -17.30 -8.46 -8.01
CA PHE A 174 -16.77 -7.10 -8.04
C PHE A 174 -15.24 -7.10 -7.87
N GLN A 175 -14.75 -7.77 -6.82
CA GLN A 175 -13.33 -7.73 -6.49
C GLN A 175 -12.45 -8.35 -7.58
N THR A 176 -12.83 -9.51 -8.14
CA THR A 176 -12.07 -10.12 -9.24
C THR A 176 -12.10 -9.25 -10.48
N LYS A 177 -13.25 -8.66 -10.85
CA LYS A 177 -13.36 -7.75 -12.00
C LYS A 177 -12.36 -6.60 -11.89
N TYR A 178 -12.30 -5.91 -10.75
CA TYR A 178 -11.39 -4.78 -10.55
C TYR A 178 -9.92 -5.21 -10.49
N ILE A 179 -9.61 -6.35 -9.87
CA ILE A 179 -8.25 -6.92 -9.88
C ILE A 179 -7.80 -7.21 -11.33
N PHE A 180 -8.65 -7.85 -12.14
CA PHE A 180 -8.33 -8.14 -13.55
C PHE A 180 -8.19 -6.89 -14.40
N ILE A 181 -9.02 -5.86 -14.17
CA ILE A 181 -8.85 -4.55 -14.84
C ILE A 181 -7.49 -3.94 -14.49
N LEU A 182 -7.14 -3.91 -13.20
CA LEU A 182 -5.88 -3.33 -12.74
C LEU A 182 -4.67 -4.09 -13.32
N ILE A 183 -4.71 -5.42 -13.29
CA ILE A 183 -3.68 -6.28 -13.91
C ILE A 183 -3.65 -6.06 -15.42
N GLY A 184 -4.79 -5.98 -16.10
CA GLY A 184 -4.87 -5.76 -17.55
C GLY A 184 -4.25 -4.43 -17.98
N ILE A 185 -4.53 -3.35 -17.26
CA ILE A 185 -3.90 -2.04 -17.49
C ILE A 185 -2.38 -2.13 -17.27
N GLY A 186 -1.97 -2.75 -16.17
CA GLY A 186 -0.56 -2.93 -15.85
C GLY A 186 0.21 -3.79 -16.86
N LEU A 187 -0.40 -4.89 -17.31
CA LEU A 187 0.13 -5.73 -18.38
C LEU A 187 0.21 -4.95 -19.70
N GLY A 188 -0.80 -4.14 -20.02
CA GLY A 188 -0.77 -3.26 -21.19
C GLY A 188 0.42 -2.30 -21.15
N PHE A 189 0.63 -1.62 -20.03
CA PHE A 189 1.79 -0.74 -19.84
C PHE A 189 3.11 -1.52 -19.91
N SER A 190 3.16 -2.70 -19.30
CA SER A 190 4.32 -3.57 -19.38
C SER A 190 4.60 -3.95 -20.84
N ILE A 191 3.62 -4.40 -21.61
CA ILE A 191 3.80 -4.77 -23.02
C ILE A 191 4.31 -3.56 -23.83
N ILE A 192 3.71 -2.39 -23.66
CA ILE A 192 4.16 -1.16 -24.34
C ILE A 192 5.62 -0.85 -24.00
N SER A 193 5.97 -0.90 -22.71
CA SER A 193 7.33 -0.68 -22.23
C SER A 193 8.31 -1.73 -22.77
N GLY A 194 7.88 -2.99 -22.83
CA GLY A 194 8.66 -4.12 -23.35
C GLY A 194 8.91 -4.00 -24.84
N VAL A 195 7.89 -3.68 -25.63
CA VAL A 195 8.01 -3.43 -27.08
C VAL A 195 8.91 -2.24 -27.33
N TYR A 196 8.69 -1.12 -26.65
CA TYR A 196 9.53 0.07 -26.79
C TYR A 196 11.00 -0.25 -26.46
N SER A 197 11.24 -0.91 -25.34
CA SER A 197 12.58 -1.28 -24.90
C SER A 197 13.24 -2.30 -25.85
N TYR A 198 12.49 -3.26 -26.38
CA TYR A 198 12.95 -4.24 -27.36
C TYR A 198 13.35 -3.57 -28.67
N THR A 199 12.48 -2.74 -29.24
CA THR A 199 12.74 -2.04 -30.50
C THR A 199 13.95 -1.13 -30.36
N TYR A 200 14.03 -0.41 -29.25
CA TYR A 200 15.15 0.46 -28.96
C TYR A 200 16.46 -0.33 -28.81
N LEU A 201 16.45 -1.42 -28.03
CA LEU A 201 17.57 -2.35 -27.88
C LEU A 201 18.05 -2.90 -29.23
N GLN A 202 17.12 -3.29 -30.10
CA GLN A 202 17.44 -3.83 -31.42
C GLN A 202 18.13 -2.76 -32.29
N VAL A 203 17.53 -1.57 -32.41
CA VAL A 203 18.10 -0.45 -33.20
C VAL A 203 19.49 -0.09 -32.71
N THR A 204 19.67 0.04 -31.39
CA THR A 204 20.97 0.49 -30.88
C THR A 204 22.06 -0.56 -31.00
N ILE A 205 21.74 -1.86 -30.91
CA ILE A 205 22.78 -2.89 -31.08
C ILE A 205 23.15 -3.10 -32.54
N ASP A 206 22.18 -2.98 -33.45
CA ASP A 206 22.50 -2.97 -34.88
C ASP A 206 23.50 -1.85 -35.24
N GLU A 207 23.42 -0.69 -34.57
CA GLU A 207 24.41 0.39 -34.70
C GLU A 207 25.76 0.08 -34.03
N LEU A 208 25.77 -0.54 -32.85
CA LEU A 208 26.99 -0.77 -32.06
C LEU A 208 27.81 -1.98 -32.51
N VAL A 209 27.15 -3.05 -32.98
CA VAL A 209 27.82 -4.29 -33.40
C VAL A 209 27.20 -4.80 -34.72
N PRO A 210 27.48 -4.12 -35.85
CA PRO A 210 26.93 -4.51 -37.13
C PRO A 210 27.37 -5.92 -37.54
N GLY A 211 26.43 -6.76 -37.99
CA GLY A 211 26.75 -8.03 -38.66
C GLY A 211 27.07 -9.23 -37.76
N ASN A 212 26.84 -9.17 -36.44
CA ASN A 212 27.01 -10.34 -35.55
C ASN A 212 25.74 -10.68 -34.74
N PRO A 213 24.75 -11.37 -35.35
CA PRO A 213 23.47 -11.65 -34.71
C PRO A 213 23.58 -12.60 -33.50
N MET A 214 24.61 -13.44 -33.45
CA MET A 214 24.79 -14.41 -32.37
C MET A 214 25.21 -13.76 -31.05
N ILE A 215 26.06 -12.72 -31.13
CA ILE A 215 26.43 -11.90 -29.96
C ILE A 215 25.22 -11.09 -29.48
N PHE A 216 24.45 -10.50 -30.42
CA PHE A 216 23.23 -9.78 -30.10
C PHE A 216 22.25 -10.62 -29.27
N GLU A 217 21.92 -11.81 -29.76
CA GLU A 217 20.93 -12.65 -29.11
C GLU A 217 21.40 -13.13 -27.73
N ARG A 218 22.62 -13.67 -27.63
CA ARG A 218 23.10 -14.33 -26.40
C ARG A 218 23.54 -13.35 -25.32
N ARG A 219 24.21 -12.26 -25.69
CA ARG A 219 24.81 -11.33 -24.72
C ARG A 219 23.84 -10.21 -24.32
N PHE A 220 22.91 -9.83 -25.20
CA PHE A 220 22.08 -8.64 -24.98
C PHE A 220 20.59 -8.98 -24.88
N LEU A 221 20.03 -9.63 -25.90
CA LEU A 221 18.59 -9.85 -25.97
C LEU A 221 18.10 -10.81 -24.88
N ARG A 222 18.76 -11.96 -24.68
CA ARG A 222 18.35 -12.94 -23.67
C ARG A 222 18.37 -12.39 -22.24
N PRO A 223 19.46 -11.76 -21.75
CA PRO A 223 19.46 -11.17 -20.40
C PRO A 223 18.39 -10.08 -20.24
N PHE A 224 18.19 -9.24 -21.25
CA PHE A 224 17.14 -8.22 -21.24
C PHE A 224 15.74 -8.85 -21.10
N LEU A 225 15.41 -9.82 -21.94
CA LEU A 225 14.10 -10.49 -21.92
C LEU A 225 13.84 -11.23 -20.60
N ILE A 226 14.83 -11.96 -20.08
CA ILE A 226 14.71 -12.66 -18.78
C ILE A 226 14.45 -11.64 -17.67
N THR A 227 15.25 -10.58 -17.61
CA THR A 227 15.10 -9.55 -16.57
C THR A 227 13.75 -8.85 -16.67
N PHE A 228 13.35 -8.46 -17.88
CA PHE A 228 12.07 -7.86 -18.14
C PHE A 228 10.92 -8.77 -17.70
N LEU A 229 10.96 -10.06 -18.04
CA LEU A 229 9.93 -11.03 -17.66
C LEU A 229 9.84 -11.20 -16.13
N ILE A 230 10.98 -11.27 -15.43
CA ILE A 230 11.02 -11.37 -13.96
C ILE A 230 10.39 -10.12 -13.32
N ILE A 231 10.77 -8.93 -13.81
CA ILE A 231 10.23 -7.65 -13.31
C ILE A 231 8.72 -7.56 -13.59
N SER A 232 8.28 -7.89 -14.79
CA SER A 232 6.86 -7.90 -15.17
C SER A 232 6.04 -8.89 -14.35
N ALA A 233 6.58 -10.09 -14.08
CA ALA A 233 5.91 -11.07 -13.23
C ALA A 233 5.76 -10.56 -11.78
N GLY A 234 6.83 -9.98 -11.22
CA GLY A 234 6.78 -9.33 -9.92
C GLY A 234 5.78 -8.17 -9.87
N PHE A 235 5.74 -7.36 -10.92
CA PHE A 235 4.78 -6.26 -11.06
C PHE A 235 3.32 -6.74 -11.08
N VAL A 236 3.02 -7.81 -11.82
CA VAL A 236 1.67 -8.41 -11.84
C VAL A 236 1.27 -8.91 -10.45
N LEU A 237 2.18 -9.55 -9.72
CA LEU A 237 1.93 -10.00 -8.35
C LEU A 237 1.61 -8.80 -7.43
N ILE A 238 2.38 -7.72 -7.55
CA ILE A 238 2.14 -6.49 -6.80
C ILE A 238 0.77 -5.89 -7.14
N LEU A 239 0.40 -5.80 -8.41
CA LEU A 239 -0.91 -5.32 -8.85
C LEU A 239 -2.04 -6.21 -8.33
N PHE A 240 -1.87 -7.52 -8.33
CA PHE A 240 -2.85 -8.44 -7.76
C PHE A 240 -3.08 -8.16 -6.26
N LEU A 241 -2.00 -8.02 -5.49
CA LEU A 241 -2.07 -7.72 -4.06
C LEU A 241 -2.73 -6.35 -3.80
N ILE A 242 -2.35 -5.32 -4.56
CA ILE A 242 -2.95 -3.98 -4.48
C ILE A 242 -4.44 -4.04 -4.81
N GLY A 243 -4.80 -4.66 -5.94
CA GLY A 243 -6.18 -4.78 -6.39
C GLY A 243 -7.03 -5.52 -5.36
N ARG A 244 -6.49 -6.57 -4.72
CA ARG A 244 -7.17 -7.30 -3.65
C ARG A 244 -7.45 -6.40 -2.45
N ILE A 245 -6.49 -5.61 -2.01
CA ILE A 245 -6.64 -4.72 -0.85
C ILE A 245 -7.61 -3.58 -1.17
N LEU A 246 -7.41 -2.90 -2.29
CA LEU A 246 -8.22 -1.75 -2.69
C LEU A 246 -9.69 -2.16 -2.92
N SER A 247 -9.91 -3.26 -3.64
CA SER A 247 -11.26 -3.76 -3.88
C SER A 247 -11.96 -4.21 -2.59
N HIS A 248 -11.23 -4.69 -1.59
CA HIS A 248 -11.81 -5.00 -0.27
C HIS A 248 -12.23 -3.72 0.48
N ARG A 249 -11.37 -2.69 0.50
CA ARG A 249 -11.66 -1.39 1.16
C ARG A 249 -12.87 -0.67 0.55
N VAL A 250 -13.16 -0.91 -0.72
CA VAL A 250 -14.33 -0.38 -1.44
C VAL A 250 -15.56 -1.29 -1.26
N ALA A 251 -15.43 -2.59 -1.49
CA ALA A 251 -16.58 -3.51 -1.49
C ALA A 251 -17.12 -3.81 -0.08
N GLY A 252 -16.25 -3.81 0.93
CA GLY A 252 -16.61 -4.07 2.32
C GLY A 252 -17.71 -3.14 2.87
N PRO A 253 -17.50 -1.81 2.91
CA PRO A 253 -18.47 -0.85 3.43
C PRO A 253 -19.78 -0.83 2.62
N VAL A 254 -19.70 -0.95 1.29
CA VAL A 254 -20.87 -0.98 0.41
C VAL A 254 -21.75 -2.20 0.69
N TYR A 255 -21.16 -3.39 0.81
CA TYR A 255 -21.90 -4.60 1.14
C TYR A 255 -22.48 -4.53 2.56
N ALA A 256 -21.72 -4.02 3.53
CA ALA A 256 -22.18 -3.86 4.90
C ALA A 256 -23.36 -2.89 5.00
N PHE A 257 -23.33 -1.81 4.22
CA PHE A 257 -24.41 -0.84 4.14
C PHE A 257 -25.67 -1.45 3.51
N GLY A 258 -25.55 -2.24 2.44
CA GLY A 258 -26.68 -2.96 1.86
C GLY A 258 -27.37 -3.87 2.87
N LYS A 259 -26.61 -4.69 3.60
CA LYS A 259 -27.14 -5.54 4.67
C LYS A 259 -27.75 -4.73 5.82
N TYR A 260 -27.17 -3.56 6.13
CA TYR A 260 -27.73 -2.65 7.11
C TYR A 260 -29.09 -2.11 6.68
N ALA A 261 -29.26 -1.71 5.41
CA ALA A 261 -30.53 -1.24 4.89
C ALA A 261 -31.60 -2.33 4.92
N GLU A 262 -31.27 -3.57 4.55
CA GLU A 262 -32.18 -4.72 4.66
C GLU A 262 -32.67 -4.94 6.10
N GLU A 263 -31.74 -5.03 7.05
CA GLU A 263 -32.09 -5.21 8.48
C GLU A 263 -32.91 -4.02 9.03
N LEU A 264 -32.64 -2.80 8.56
CA LEU A 264 -33.38 -1.60 8.97
C LEU A 264 -34.82 -1.63 8.46
N LEU A 265 -35.05 -2.11 7.23
CA LEU A 265 -36.39 -2.31 6.67
C LEU A 265 -37.15 -3.40 7.42
N GLU A 266 -36.48 -4.46 7.85
CA GLU A 266 -37.03 -5.52 8.72
C GLU A 266 -37.33 -5.02 10.15
N GLY A 267 -36.91 -3.79 10.49
CA GLY A 267 -37.21 -3.13 11.76
C GLY A 267 -36.13 -3.22 12.83
N ASN A 268 -34.93 -3.67 12.48
CA ASN A 268 -33.79 -3.64 13.38
C ASN A 268 -33.10 -2.26 13.34
N SER A 269 -32.98 -1.60 14.50
CA SER A 269 -32.44 -0.23 14.62
C SER A 269 -30.95 -0.16 14.98
N ARG A 270 -30.16 -1.19 14.64
CA ARG A 270 -28.71 -1.24 14.96
C ARG A 270 -27.96 0.01 14.48
N VAL A 271 -26.87 0.37 15.15
CA VAL A 271 -25.99 1.47 14.69
C VAL A 271 -25.05 0.94 13.60
N PHE A 272 -25.04 1.58 12.42
CA PHE A 272 -24.05 1.31 11.39
C PHE A 272 -22.76 2.10 11.65
N ARG A 273 -21.60 1.46 11.50
CA ARG A 273 -20.27 2.12 11.59
C ARG A 273 -19.33 1.60 10.52
N VAL A 274 -18.59 2.51 9.89
CA VAL A 274 -17.59 2.16 8.86
C VAL A 274 -16.21 1.99 9.52
N ARG A 275 -15.41 1.04 9.03
CA ARG A 275 -14.06 0.83 9.57
C ARG A 275 -13.15 1.99 9.16
N LYS A 276 -12.19 2.35 10.02
CA LYS A 276 -11.21 3.42 9.74
C LYS A 276 -10.36 3.18 8.47
N SER A 277 -10.23 1.93 8.03
CA SER A 277 -9.46 1.53 6.84
C SER A 277 -10.26 1.51 5.55
N ASP A 278 -11.58 1.60 5.64
CA ASP A 278 -12.50 1.43 4.52
C ASP A 278 -12.82 2.78 3.89
N GLU A 279 -13.17 2.76 2.61
CA GLU A 279 -13.63 3.95 1.90
C GLU A 279 -15.10 4.26 2.25
N PHE A 280 -15.61 5.41 1.80
CA PHE A 280 -17.01 5.83 1.99
C PHE A 280 -17.46 6.02 3.45
N SER A 281 -16.64 6.68 4.27
CA SER A 281 -17.04 7.05 5.65
C SER A 281 -18.34 7.87 5.73
N GLU A 282 -18.75 8.54 4.66
CA GLU A 282 -20.02 9.26 4.56
C GLU A 282 -21.26 8.34 4.63
N LEU A 283 -21.12 7.04 4.33
CA LEU A 283 -22.20 6.06 4.50
C LEU A 283 -22.65 5.95 5.95
N GLU A 284 -21.77 6.25 6.92
CA GLU A 284 -22.13 6.26 8.34
C GLU A 284 -23.13 7.37 8.65
N LYS A 285 -22.90 8.58 8.13
CA LYS A 285 -23.82 9.71 8.30
C LYS A 285 -25.14 9.46 7.57
N LEU A 286 -25.10 8.89 6.37
CA LEU A 286 -26.30 8.54 5.61
C LEU A 286 -27.13 7.47 6.33
N ALA A 287 -26.47 6.44 6.87
CA ALA A 287 -27.11 5.39 7.65
C ALA A 287 -27.81 5.94 8.90
N GLN A 288 -27.19 6.89 9.58
CA GLN A 288 -27.77 7.57 10.73
C GLN A 288 -29.03 8.35 10.34
N LYS A 289 -28.97 9.18 9.30
CA LYS A 289 -30.12 9.95 8.80
C LYS A 289 -31.30 9.05 8.39
N LEU A 290 -31.01 7.95 7.68
CA LEU A 290 -32.03 6.99 7.27
C LEU A 290 -32.72 6.34 8.46
N ARG A 291 -31.95 6.00 9.50
CA ARG A 291 -32.47 5.41 10.72
C ARG A 291 -33.38 6.36 11.47
N GLU A 292 -32.92 7.60 11.69
CA GLU A 292 -33.71 8.63 12.37
C GLU A 292 -35.04 8.85 11.65
N ARG A 293 -35.02 8.97 10.32
CA ARG A 293 -36.23 9.18 9.53
C ARG A 293 -37.21 7.99 9.56
N LEU A 294 -36.71 6.76 9.55
CA LEU A 294 -37.58 5.58 9.61
C LEU A 294 -38.18 5.37 11.00
N ILE A 295 -37.48 5.78 12.06
CA ILE A 295 -38.04 5.78 13.42
C ILE A 295 -39.17 6.82 13.51
N GLU A 296 -38.94 8.05 13.02
CA GLU A 296 -39.98 9.10 12.95
C GLU A 296 -41.25 8.60 12.25
N ILE A 297 -41.13 8.01 11.06
CA ILE A 297 -42.28 7.51 10.29
C ILE A 297 -43.06 6.43 11.05
N ARG A 298 -42.35 5.52 11.73
CA ARG A 298 -43.01 4.47 12.52
C ARG A 298 -43.71 5.02 13.77
N GLU A 299 -43.15 6.04 14.40
CA GLU A 299 -43.80 6.74 15.50
C GLU A 299 -45.06 7.48 15.02
N GLU A 300 -45.01 8.15 13.87
CA GLU A 300 -46.17 8.80 13.24
C GLU A 300 -47.28 7.79 12.89
N GLU A 301 -46.94 6.66 12.28
CA GLU A 301 -47.91 5.58 11.98
C GLU A 301 -48.51 4.95 13.25
N HIS A 302 -47.71 4.81 14.31
CA HIS A 302 -48.19 4.28 15.59
C HIS A 302 -49.14 5.26 16.30
N ILE A 303 -48.88 6.56 16.23
CA ILE A 303 -49.78 7.59 16.79
C ILE A 303 -51.10 7.63 15.98
N ALA A 304 -51.02 7.60 14.65
CA ALA A 304 -52.21 7.62 13.79
C ALA A 304 -53.13 6.39 13.96
N THR A 305 -52.57 5.25 14.37
CA THR A 305 -53.36 4.03 14.68
C THR A 305 -54.04 4.11 16.05
N LEU A 306 -53.46 4.81 17.02
CA LEU A 306 -54.06 5.06 18.33
C LEU A 306 -55.21 6.08 18.26
N ASP A 307 -55.10 7.10 17.41
CA ASP A 307 -56.17 8.10 17.19
C ASP A 307 -57.33 7.59 16.30
N GLY A 308 -57.16 6.42 15.67
CA GLY A 308 -58.11 5.82 14.73
C GLY A 308 -59.00 4.71 15.30
N GLU A 309 -58.77 4.24 16.53
CA GLU A 309 -59.69 3.31 17.19
C GLU A 309 -60.90 4.07 17.77
N PRO A 310 -62.14 3.69 17.45
CA PRO A 310 -63.30 4.31 18.06
C PRO A 310 -63.32 3.96 19.54
N ILE A 311 -63.49 4.99 20.38
CA ILE A 311 -63.83 4.82 21.81
C ILE A 311 -65.06 3.90 21.85
N PRO A 312 -65.08 2.81 22.64
CA PRO A 312 -66.26 1.96 22.72
C PRO A 312 -67.45 2.82 23.12
N GLU A 313 -68.48 2.87 22.28
CA GLU A 313 -69.76 3.45 22.66
C GLU A 313 -70.31 2.60 23.80
N ASP A 314 -70.56 3.23 24.95
CA ASP A 314 -71.25 2.63 26.10
C ASP A 314 -72.65 2.15 25.65
N GLU A 315 -72.78 0.86 25.31
CA GLU A 315 -74.07 0.20 25.14
C GLU A 315 -74.71 -0.06 26.52
N ASP A 316 -75.70 0.76 26.83
CA ASP A 316 -76.96 0.45 27.51
C ASP A 316 -76.93 -0.55 28.69
N LEU A 317 -76.81 -0.01 29.90
CA LEU A 317 -77.31 -0.66 31.12
C LEU A 317 -78.71 -0.12 31.46
N ASP A 318 -79.74 -0.68 30.82
CA ASP A 318 -81.08 -0.77 31.41
C ASP A 318 -81.45 -2.24 31.59
N ASN A 319 -81.27 -2.74 32.82
CA ASN A 319 -82.36 -3.51 33.41
C ASN A 319 -82.28 -3.51 34.93
N SER A 320 -83.41 -3.13 35.49
CA SER A 320 -83.85 -3.22 36.88
C SER A 320 -83.28 -4.37 37.71
N GLU A 321 -82.78 -4.04 38.91
CA GLU A 321 -83.22 -4.63 40.18
C GLU A 321 -82.61 -3.87 41.36
N ALA A 322 -83.47 -3.35 42.24
CA ALA A 322 -83.15 -2.92 43.59
C ALA A 322 -84.09 -3.69 44.54
N PRO A 323 -83.86 -3.79 45.87
CA PRO A 323 -82.67 -3.46 46.67
C PRO A 323 -82.27 -4.60 47.65
N THR A 324 -81.08 -4.56 48.25
CA THR A 324 -80.87 -4.93 49.66
C THR A 324 -79.51 -4.43 50.16
N GLU A 325 -79.53 -3.36 50.96
CA GLU A 325 -78.51 -3.08 51.98
C GLU A 325 -78.72 -4.01 53.20
N PRO A 326 -77.82 -4.04 54.21
CA PRO A 326 -76.36 -4.03 54.18
C PRO A 326 -75.79 -5.13 55.13
N LYS A 327 -74.48 -5.42 55.07
CA LYS A 327 -73.75 -5.88 56.27
C LYS A 327 -72.28 -5.50 56.22
N MET A 328 -71.91 -4.52 57.04
CA MET A 328 -70.55 -4.32 57.52
C MET A 328 -70.05 -5.58 58.22
N VAL A 329 -68.87 -6.08 57.84
CA VAL A 329 -67.97 -6.79 58.77
C VAL A 329 -66.54 -6.36 58.45
N SER A 330 -65.93 -5.78 59.47
CA SER A 330 -64.52 -5.50 59.70
C SER A 330 -63.64 -6.75 59.68
N ASP A 331 -62.38 -6.59 59.27
CA ASP A 331 -61.13 -7.11 59.88
C ASP A 331 -60.09 -7.42 58.78
N SER A 332 -58.99 -6.68 58.71
CA SER A 332 -57.76 -6.75 59.52
C SER A 332 -56.70 -7.64 58.85
N SER A 333 -55.56 -7.01 58.55
CA SER A 333 -54.20 -7.55 58.68
C SER A 333 -53.93 -9.01 58.26
N ASN A 334 -53.16 -9.18 57.19
CA ASN A 334 -51.72 -9.51 57.29
C ASN A 334 -51.02 -9.42 55.93
#